data_AF-A0A8J5EG75-F1
#
_entry.id   AF-A0A8J5EG75-F1
#
_cell.length_a   1.000
_cell.length_b   1.000
_cell.length_c   1.000
_cell.angle_alpha   90.00
_cell.angle_beta   90.00
_cell.angle_gamma   90.00
#
_symmetry.space_group_name_H-M   'P 1'
#
loop_
_entity.id
_entity.type
_entity.pdbx_description
1 polymer ?
#
loop_
_entity_poly.entity_id
_entity_poly.type
_entity_poly.pdbx_seq_one_letter_code
_entity_poly.pdbx_strand_id
1 'polypeptide(L)'
;MEPPPLPAKPPGGALGSPASPAPSTPTTATPAPPNNSTPYSLSHLDGLATQHISSIPEDVLRGSIVAENGGDYSRQTRALKDLEQRAQKLKEQYQETLPELRQRVGDKVAASKKLESEWVQIEAEMYRALQPFSSPALQSSMTHSAVESDELSEILRESFLGSDSSDVAQFVSEYRQARSRYHLRHERAQRWKEERVART
;
A
#
# COMPACT_ATOMS: atom_id res chain seq x y z
N MET A 1 -5.41 -21.53 -25.53
CA MET A 1 -5.04 -20.29 -24.84
C MET A 1 -5.64 -20.35 -23.46
N GLU A 2 -4.80 -20.51 -22.46
CA GLU A 2 -5.18 -20.62 -21.06
C GLU A 2 -5.57 -19.22 -20.55
N PRO A 3 -6.72 -19.04 -19.88
CA PRO A 3 -7.11 -17.73 -19.36
C PRO A 3 -6.15 -17.29 -18.26
N PRO A 4 -5.81 -16.00 -18.17
CA PRO A 4 -4.90 -15.50 -17.16
C PRO A 4 -5.44 -15.79 -15.75
N PRO A 5 -4.57 -16.17 -14.80
CA PRO A 5 -4.99 -16.48 -13.44
C PRO A 5 -5.60 -15.24 -12.78
N LEU A 6 -6.76 -15.43 -12.14
CA LEU A 6 -7.43 -14.39 -11.35
C LEU A 6 -6.49 -13.86 -10.24
N PRO A 7 -6.50 -12.55 -9.96
CA PRO A 7 -5.74 -12.00 -8.84
C PRO A 7 -6.21 -12.60 -7.50
N ALA A 8 -5.27 -12.88 -6.61
CA ALA A 8 -5.55 -13.47 -5.32
C ALA A 8 -6.44 -12.55 -4.46
N LYS A 9 -7.50 -13.11 -3.87
CA LYS A 9 -8.34 -12.46 -2.87
C LYS A 9 -7.46 -11.95 -1.72
N PRO A 10 -7.57 -10.67 -1.31
CA PRO A 10 -6.77 -10.16 -0.20
C PRO A 10 -7.14 -10.94 1.08
N PRO A 11 -6.16 -11.45 1.85
CA PRO A 11 -6.44 -12.13 3.10
C PRO A 11 -7.09 -11.13 4.06
N GLY A 12 -8.28 -11.50 4.55
CA GLY A 12 -8.96 -10.80 5.63
C GLY A 12 -8.01 -10.60 6.81
N GLY A 13 -7.99 -9.36 7.30
CA GLY A 13 -7.10 -8.90 8.36
C GLY A 13 -7.22 -9.75 9.63
N ALA A 14 -6.28 -10.66 9.80
CA ALA A 14 -5.88 -11.15 11.10
C ALA A 14 -4.74 -10.24 11.58
N LEU A 15 -5.06 -9.40 12.57
CA LEU A 15 -4.12 -8.62 13.36
C LEU A 15 -3.15 -9.58 14.08
N GLY A 16 -2.05 -9.90 13.41
CA GLY A 16 -0.89 -10.56 14.01
C GLY A 16 0.29 -9.60 13.93
N SER A 17 0.55 -8.89 15.03
CA SER A 17 1.72 -8.03 15.19
C SER A 17 3.02 -8.85 15.04
N PRO A 18 3.90 -8.53 14.08
CA PRO A 18 5.29 -8.96 14.17
C PRO A 18 6.02 -8.04 15.15
N ALA A 19 6.77 -8.66 16.06
CA ALA A 19 7.61 -8.01 17.05
C ALA A 19 8.53 -6.95 16.42
N SER A 20 8.51 -5.75 17.00
CA SER A 20 9.40 -4.65 16.65
C SER A 20 10.87 -5.04 16.80
N PRO A 21 11.71 -4.89 15.76
CA PRO A 21 13.14 -4.76 15.97
C PRO A 21 13.41 -3.39 16.63
N ALA A 22 14.21 -3.40 17.68
CA ALA A 22 14.61 -2.22 18.44
C ALA A 22 15.18 -1.11 17.53
N PRO A 23 14.95 0.18 17.85
CA PRO A 23 15.49 1.28 17.07
C PRO A 23 17.02 1.28 17.13
N SER A 24 17.66 1.05 15.99
CA SER A 24 19.07 1.39 15.80
C SER A 24 19.19 2.90 15.89
N THR A 25 19.71 3.38 17.02
CA THR A 25 20.08 4.78 17.17
C THR A 25 21.13 5.12 16.10
N PRO A 26 20.99 6.22 15.35
CA PRO A 26 22.12 6.73 14.59
C PRO A 26 23.20 7.07 15.61
N THR A 27 24.37 6.45 15.47
CA THR A 27 25.58 6.88 16.17
C THR A 27 25.89 8.29 15.70
N THR A 28 25.35 9.27 16.43
CA THR A 28 25.82 10.64 16.38
C THR A 28 27.27 10.57 16.81
N ALA A 29 28.18 10.59 15.84
CA ALA A 29 29.57 10.92 16.08
C ALA A 29 29.57 12.37 16.55
N THR A 30 29.35 12.57 17.85
CA THR A 30 29.73 13.78 18.53
C THR A 30 31.23 13.95 18.22
N PRO A 31 31.66 15.02 17.52
CA PRO A 31 33.07 15.30 17.44
C PRO A 31 33.54 15.47 18.89
N ALA A 32 34.42 14.57 19.33
CA ALA A 32 35.05 14.68 20.62
C ALA A 32 35.56 16.12 20.79
N PRO A 33 35.36 16.77 21.95
CA PRO A 33 36.05 18.03 22.20
C PRO A 33 37.55 17.79 21.95
N PRO A 34 38.28 18.71 21.29
CA PRO A 34 39.71 18.51 21.11
C PRO A 34 40.30 18.26 22.49
N ASN A 35 40.90 17.07 22.65
CA ASN A 35 41.58 16.69 23.87
C ASN A 35 42.88 17.49 23.95
N ASN A 36 42.76 18.78 24.27
CA ASN A 36 43.87 19.65 24.61
C ASN A 36 44.31 19.36 26.04
N SER A 37 44.68 18.10 26.29
CA SER A 37 45.40 17.68 27.49
C SER A 37 46.85 17.39 27.10
N THR A 38 47.49 18.34 26.41
CA THR A 38 48.95 18.39 26.43
C THR A 38 49.34 18.99 27.78
N PRO A 39 50.07 18.26 28.64
CA PRO A 39 50.54 18.83 29.89
C PRO A 39 51.50 19.96 29.53
N TYR A 40 51.16 21.19 29.89
CA TYR A 40 52.09 22.32 29.84
C TYR A 40 53.28 21.98 30.74
N SER A 41 54.39 21.54 30.14
CA SER A 41 55.65 21.36 30.85
C SER A 41 56.26 22.75 31.06
N LEU A 42 56.06 23.30 32.25
CA LEU A 42 56.71 24.55 32.69
C LEU A 42 58.17 24.28 33.05
N SER A 43 58.98 23.91 32.05
CA SER A 43 60.40 23.60 32.21
C SER A 43 61.30 24.84 32.42
N HIS A 44 60.71 26.04 32.53
CA HIS A 44 61.42 27.31 32.70
C HIS A 44 61.15 28.06 34.02
N LEU A 45 60.39 27.49 34.96
CA LEU A 45 60.04 28.16 36.24
C LEU A 45 61.04 27.94 37.38
N ASP A 46 62.21 27.36 37.11
CA ASP A 46 63.12 26.81 38.13
C ASP A 46 63.95 27.86 38.91
N GLY A 47 63.49 29.12 38.98
CA GLY A 47 64.24 30.19 39.64
C GLY A 47 63.43 31.33 40.28
N LEU A 48 62.09 31.29 40.25
CA LEU A 48 61.27 32.36 40.82
C LEU A 48 60.68 31.92 42.16
N ALA A 49 61.16 32.54 43.24
CA ALA A 49 60.69 32.32 44.60
C ALA A 49 59.15 32.39 44.69
N THR A 50 58.54 31.50 45.46
CA THR A 50 57.09 31.41 45.72
C THR A 50 56.45 32.72 46.19
N GLN A 51 57.23 33.64 46.76
CA GLN A 51 56.76 34.98 47.16
C GLN A 51 56.48 35.92 45.98
N HIS A 52 57.13 35.72 44.84
CA HIS A 52 56.85 36.49 43.62
C HIS A 52 55.56 36.02 42.94
N ILE A 53 55.25 34.73 43.01
CA ILE A 53 54.04 34.13 42.42
C ILE A 53 52.77 34.66 43.12
N SER A 54 52.79 34.84 44.43
CA SER A 54 51.67 35.46 45.18
C SER A 54 51.52 36.97 44.95
N SER A 55 52.54 37.62 44.36
CA SER A 55 52.51 39.06 44.04
C SER A 55 52.04 39.36 42.61
N ILE A 56 51.81 38.32 41.78
CA ILE A 56 51.30 38.49 40.43
C ILE A 56 49.82 38.88 40.54
N PRO A 57 49.39 40.05 40.02
CA PRO A 57 47.99 40.43 40.02
C PRO A 57 47.18 39.39 39.25
N GLU A 58 46.01 38.99 39.77
CA GLU A 58 45.10 38.10 39.05
C GLU A 58 44.82 38.59 37.62
N ASP A 59 44.83 39.90 37.41
CA ASP A 59 44.62 40.55 36.11
C ASP A 59 45.70 40.19 35.08
N VAL A 60 46.96 39.96 35.52
CA VAL A 60 48.06 39.54 34.64
C VAL A 60 47.92 38.07 34.25
N LEU A 61 47.51 37.21 35.20
CA LEU A 61 47.25 35.80 34.92
C LEU A 61 46.04 35.65 33.99
N ARG A 62 44.94 36.36 34.26
CA ARG A 62 43.76 36.43 33.37
C ARG A 62 44.14 36.99 32.00
N GLY A 63 44.97 38.03 31.95
CA GLY A 63 45.49 38.60 30.71
C GLY A 63 46.33 37.60 29.90
N SER A 64 47.18 36.80 30.56
CA SER A 64 47.99 35.76 29.90
C SER A 64 47.14 34.59 29.38
N ILE A 65 46.14 34.13 30.15
CA ILE A 65 45.18 33.09 29.73
C ILE A 65 44.33 33.58 28.56
N VAL A 66 43.94 34.86 28.55
CA VAL A 66 43.24 35.51 27.44
C VAL A 66 44.16 35.76 26.24
N ALA A 67 45.46 36.00 26.43
CA ALA A 67 46.41 36.14 25.33
C ALA A 67 46.69 34.78 24.66
N GLU A 68 46.80 33.72 25.45
CA GLU A 68 47.08 32.36 24.98
C GLU A 68 45.83 31.71 24.35
N ASN A 69 44.66 31.83 24.99
CA ASN A 69 43.41 31.22 24.50
C ASN A 69 42.50 32.18 23.71
N GLY A 70 42.78 33.49 23.70
CA GLY A 70 41.92 34.49 23.03
C GLY A 70 41.89 34.33 21.52
N GLY A 71 42.97 33.83 20.93
CA GLY A 71 43.02 33.43 19.51
C GLY A 71 42.08 32.26 19.22
N ASP A 72 42.08 31.25 20.08
CA ASP A 72 41.23 30.06 19.94
C ASP A 72 39.75 30.37 20.22
N TYR A 73 39.45 31.19 21.23
CA TYR A 73 38.10 31.69 21.49
C TYR A 73 37.57 32.53 20.31
N SER A 74 38.42 33.37 19.71
CA SER A 74 38.07 34.15 18.52
C SER A 74 37.84 33.27 17.28
N ARG A 75 38.62 32.19 17.12
CA ARG A 75 38.40 31.19 16.07
C ARG A 75 37.10 30.43 16.30
N GLN A 76 36.82 30.01 17.53
CA GLN A 76 35.62 29.29 17.90
C GLN A 76 34.36 30.13 17.70
N THR A 77 34.36 31.39 18.12
CA THR A 77 33.24 32.32 17.89
C THR A 77 33.00 32.61 16.41
N ARG A 78 34.04 32.68 15.59
CA ARG A 78 33.89 32.77 14.11
C ARG A 78 33.31 31.48 13.51
N ALA A 79 33.79 30.31 13.96
CA ALA A 79 33.27 29.03 13.50
C ALA A 79 31.79 28.83 13.86
N LEU A 80 31.39 29.26 15.07
CA LEU A 80 29.99 29.25 15.50
C LEU A 80 29.12 30.15 14.62
N LYS A 81 29.58 31.36 14.29
CA LYS A 81 28.88 32.27 13.39
C LYS A 81 28.72 31.71 11.97
N ASP A 82 29.78 31.10 11.44
CA ASP A 82 29.73 30.44 10.12
C ASP A 82 28.74 29.25 10.13
N LEU A 83 28.73 28.45 11.20
CA LEU A 83 27.78 27.35 11.35
C LEU A 83 26.34 27.85 11.44
N GLU A 84 26.09 28.91 12.21
CA GLU A 84 24.79 29.56 12.31
C GLU A 84 24.30 30.07 10.94
N GLN A 85 25.15 30.75 10.20
CA GLN A 85 24.82 31.24 8.84
C GLN A 85 24.52 30.09 7.89
N ARG A 86 25.29 29.00 7.93
CA ARG A 86 25.02 27.80 7.12
C ARG A 86 23.69 27.16 7.49
N ALA A 87 23.38 27.07 8.78
CA ALA A 87 22.11 26.52 9.25
C ALA A 87 20.92 27.37 8.81
N GLN A 88 21.04 28.70 8.85
CA GLN A 88 20.02 29.63 8.34
C GLN A 88 19.82 29.45 6.83
N LYS A 89 20.90 29.40 6.05
CA LYS A 89 20.83 29.18 4.60
C LYS A 89 20.18 27.83 4.24
N LEU A 90 20.54 26.76 4.93
CA LEU A 90 19.91 25.45 4.75
C LEU A 90 18.42 25.51 5.06
N LYS A 91 18.04 26.18 6.16
CA LYS A 91 16.63 26.36 6.54
C LYS A 91 15.84 27.09 5.47
N GLU A 92 16.38 28.18 4.93
CA GLU A 92 15.76 28.95 3.83
C GLU A 92 15.58 28.08 2.58
N GLN A 93 16.64 27.36 2.16
CA GLN A 93 16.57 26.44 1.02
C GLN A 93 15.49 25.35 1.20
N TYR A 94 15.37 24.79 2.40
CA TYR A 94 14.29 23.82 2.68
C TYR A 94 12.92 24.49 2.72
N GLN A 95 12.79 25.71 3.24
CA GLN A 95 11.52 26.43 3.25
C GLN A 95 10.99 26.72 1.85
N GLU A 96 11.87 26.96 0.87
CA GLU A 96 11.50 27.19 -0.52
C GLU A 96 11.15 25.88 -1.25
N THR A 97 11.98 24.84 -1.12
CA THR A 97 11.87 23.62 -1.93
C THR A 97 10.84 22.60 -1.41
N LEU A 98 10.65 22.54 -0.09
CA LEU A 98 9.75 21.58 0.55
C LEU A 98 8.26 21.77 0.21
N PRO A 99 7.69 22.98 0.12
CA PRO A 99 6.29 23.15 -0.25
C PRO A 99 6.02 22.67 -1.68
N GLU A 100 6.90 23.00 -2.63
CA GLU A 100 6.77 22.56 -4.03
C GLU A 100 6.84 21.03 -4.15
N LEU A 101 7.77 20.39 -3.45
CA LEU A 101 7.90 18.95 -3.45
C LEU A 101 6.67 18.28 -2.81
N ARG A 102 6.15 18.83 -1.70
CA ARG A 102 4.93 18.34 -1.06
C ARG A 102 3.73 18.47 -1.98
N GLN A 103 3.58 19.59 -2.68
CA GLN A 103 2.51 19.78 -3.64
C GLN A 103 2.62 18.76 -4.78
N ARG A 104 3.79 18.63 -5.40
CA ARG A 104 4.01 17.67 -6.49
C ARG A 104 3.72 16.23 -6.07
N VAL A 105 4.19 15.82 -4.89
CA VAL A 105 3.89 14.49 -4.34
C VAL A 105 2.40 14.35 -4.04
N GLY A 106 1.77 15.38 -3.47
CA GLY A 106 0.33 15.44 -3.24
C GLY A 106 -0.48 15.23 -4.51
N ASP A 107 -0.13 15.92 -5.59
CA ASP A 107 -0.77 15.81 -6.90
C ASP A 107 -0.61 14.40 -7.49
N LYS A 108 0.59 13.80 -7.36
CA LYS A 108 0.85 12.42 -7.82
C LYS A 108 0.09 11.39 -7.01
N VAL A 109 0.00 11.55 -5.69
CA VAL A 109 -0.79 10.67 -4.81
C VAL A 109 -2.28 10.81 -5.13
N ALA A 110 -2.78 12.04 -5.36
CA ALA A 110 -4.16 12.26 -5.76
C ALA A 110 -4.47 11.62 -7.12
N ALA A 111 -3.57 11.74 -8.10
CA ALA A 111 -3.70 11.09 -9.39
C ALA A 111 -3.70 9.55 -9.28
N SER A 112 -2.82 8.97 -8.46
CA SER A 112 -2.80 7.52 -8.20
C SER A 112 -4.12 7.05 -7.59
N LYS A 113 -4.60 7.74 -6.55
CA LYS A 113 -5.87 7.40 -5.90
C LYS A 113 -7.06 7.47 -6.85
N LYS A 114 -7.06 8.44 -7.77
CA LYS A 114 -8.09 8.52 -8.81
C LYS A 114 -8.04 7.29 -9.72
N LEU A 115 -6.85 6.93 -10.22
CA LEU A 115 -6.66 5.75 -11.06
C LEU A 115 -7.04 4.45 -10.33
N GLU A 116 -6.71 4.34 -9.05
CA GLU A 116 -7.11 3.22 -8.20
C GLU A 116 -8.64 3.12 -8.09
N SER A 117 -9.34 4.24 -7.88
CA SER A 117 -10.80 4.24 -7.82
C SER A 117 -11.45 3.85 -9.16
N GLU A 118 -10.88 4.30 -10.28
CA GLU A 118 -11.31 3.91 -11.63
C GLU A 118 -11.08 2.42 -11.88
N TRP A 119 -9.93 1.89 -11.45
CA TRP A 119 -9.61 0.46 -11.57
C TRP A 119 -10.56 -0.41 -10.74
N VAL A 120 -10.85 -0.04 -9.50
CA VAL A 120 -11.82 -0.75 -8.65
C VAL A 120 -13.21 -0.76 -9.29
N GLN A 121 -13.61 0.34 -9.93
CA GLN A 121 -14.88 0.40 -10.65
C GLN A 121 -14.89 -0.56 -11.84
N ILE A 122 -13.85 -0.55 -12.67
CA ILE A 122 -13.74 -1.45 -13.84
C ILE A 122 -13.71 -2.91 -13.39
N GLU A 123 -12.99 -3.22 -12.32
CA GLU A 123 -12.94 -4.57 -11.75
C GLU A 123 -14.32 -5.01 -11.25
N ALA A 124 -15.07 -4.13 -10.59
CA ALA A 124 -16.44 -4.41 -10.17
C ALA A 124 -17.38 -4.63 -11.36
N GLU A 125 -17.25 -3.84 -12.43
CA GLU A 125 -18.01 -4.01 -13.68
C GLU A 125 -17.67 -5.35 -14.36
N MET A 126 -16.39 -5.74 -14.38
CA MET A 126 -15.94 -7.03 -14.89
C MET A 126 -16.56 -8.19 -14.11
N TYR A 127 -16.48 -8.18 -12.77
CA TYR A 127 -17.08 -9.24 -11.95
C TYR A 127 -18.60 -9.28 -12.09
N ARG A 128 -19.26 -8.12 -12.22
CA ARG A 128 -20.70 -8.05 -12.49
C ARG A 128 -21.05 -8.67 -13.85
N ALA A 129 -20.25 -8.41 -14.88
CA ALA A 129 -20.45 -9.00 -16.20
C ALA A 129 -20.16 -10.51 -16.22
N LEU A 130 -19.22 -10.98 -15.39
CA LEU A 130 -18.86 -12.39 -15.30
C LEU A 130 -19.81 -13.22 -14.42
N GLN A 131 -20.51 -12.59 -13.47
CA GLN A 131 -21.46 -13.24 -12.56
C GLN A 131 -22.47 -14.19 -13.24
N PRO A 132 -23.15 -13.85 -14.36
CA PRO A 132 -24.06 -14.76 -15.05
C PRO A 132 -23.38 -15.97 -15.70
N PHE A 133 -22.08 -15.89 -15.98
CA PHE A 133 -21.29 -16.98 -16.56
C PHE A 133 -20.58 -17.83 -15.49
N SER A 134 -20.79 -17.53 -14.21
CA SER A 134 -20.31 -18.37 -13.13
C SER A 134 -20.97 -19.75 -13.20
N SER A 135 -20.23 -20.81 -12.86
CA SER A 135 -20.76 -22.18 -12.79
C SER A 135 -22.12 -22.27 -12.06
N PRO A 136 -22.32 -21.69 -10.86
CA PRO A 136 -23.63 -21.75 -10.20
C PRO A 136 -24.73 -20.98 -10.93
N ALA A 137 -24.43 -19.85 -11.58
CA ALA A 137 -25.41 -19.10 -12.36
C ALA A 137 -25.84 -19.88 -13.62
N LEU A 138 -24.90 -20.51 -14.31
CA LEU A 138 -25.18 -21.37 -15.46
C LEU A 138 -25.98 -22.62 -15.06
N GLN A 139 -25.65 -23.24 -13.92
CA GLN A 139 -26.43 -24.36 -13.38
C GLN A 139 -27.86 -23.95 -13.04
N SER A 140 -28.03 -22.81 -12.37
CA SER A 140 -29.36 -22.27 -12.06
C SER A 140 -30.15 -21.97 -13.34
N SER A 141 -29.51 -21.33 -14.33
CA SER A 141 -30.11 -21.08 -15.64
C SER A 141 -30.54 -22.36 -16.36
N MET A 142 -29.71 -23.41 -16.34
CA MET A 142 -30.03 -24.71 -16.93
C MET A 142 -31.23 -25.36 -16.22
N THR A 143 -31.27 -25.32 -14.89
CA THR A 143 -32.41 -25.85 -14.12
C THR A 143 -33.69 -25.08 -14.40
N HIS A 144 -33.62 -23.75 -14.52
CA HIS A 144 -34.76 -22.92 -14.86
C HIS A 144 -35.26 -23.23 -16.27
N SER A 145 -34.37 -23.34 -17.25
CA SER A 145 -34.73 -23.68 -18.63
C SER A 145 -35.35 -25.08 -18.77
N ALA A 146 -35.02 -26.01 -17.86
CA ALA A 146 -35.68 -27.30 -17.78
C ALA A 146 -37.12 -27.17 -17.25
N VAL A 147 -37.33 -26.37 -16.19
CA VAL A 147 -38.67 -26.08 -15.65
C VAL A 147 -39.53 -25.36 -16.69
N GLU A 148 -39.01 -24.31 -17.34
CA GLU A 148 -39.72 -23.60 -18.41
C GLU A 148 -40.16 -24.54 -19.54
N SER A 149 -39.30 -25.49 -19.94
CA SER A 149 -39.68 -26.46 -20.98
C SER A 149 -40.77 -27.45 -20.55
N ASP A 150 -40.86 -27.73 -19.25
CA ASP A 150 -41.94 -28.55 -18.69
C ASP A 150 -43.25 -27.75 -18.70
N GLU A 151 -43.21 -26.51 -18.18
CA GLU A 151 -44.33 -25.57 -18.18
C GLU A 151 -44.87 -25.32 -19.58
N LEU A 152 -44.00 -25.12 -20.59
CA LEU A 152 -44.44 -24.99 -21.98
C LEU A 152 -45.17 -26.24 -22.49
N SER A 153 -44.74 -27.44 -22.08
CA SER A 153 -45.43 -28.67 -22.48
C SER A 153 -46.80 -28.79 -21.81
N GLU A 154 -46.92 -28.32 -20.57
CA GLU A 154 -48.19 -28.26 -19.83
C GLU A 154 -49.15 -27.22 -20.44
N ILE A 155 -48.66 -26.03 -20.78
CA ILE A 155 -49.45 -24.99 -21.47
C ILE A 155 -49.94 -25.49 -22.83
N LEU A 156 -49.09 -26.19 -23.61
CA LEU A 156 -49.52 -26.80 -24.88
C LEU A 156 -50.64 -27.83 -24.66
N ARG A 157 -50.53 -28.64 -23.60
CA ARG A 157 -51.55 -29.63 -23.23
C ARG A 157 -52.88 -28.96 -22.88
N GLU A 158 -52.84 -27.93 -22.02
CA GLU A 158 -54.02 -27.17 -21.62
C GLU A 158 -54.67 -26.44 -22.80
N SER A 159 -53.86 -25.83 -23.68
CA SER A 159 -54.33 -25.16 -24.88
C SER A 159 -55.04 -26.11 -25.85
N PHE A 160 -54.56 -27.35 -25.97
CA PHE A 160 -55.20 -28.36 -26.82
C PHE A 160 -56.55 -28.81 -26.24
N LEU A 161 -56.62 -29.03 -24.93
CA LEU A 161 -57.85 -29.41 -24.21
C LEU A 161 -58.95 -28.34 -24.28
N GLY A 162 -58.56 -27.07 -24.40
CA GLY A 162 -59.49 -25.93 -24.51
C GLY A 162 -59.93 -25.58 -25.94
N SER A 163 -59.39 -26.25 -26.97
CA SER A 163 -59.74 -25.98 -28.37
C SER A 163 -60.67 -27.06 -28.93
N ASP A 164 -61.71 -26.66 -29.67
CA ASP A 164 -62.56 -27.59 -30.43
C ASP A 164 -61.75 -28.16 -31.61
N SER A 165 -61.15 -29.32 -31.34
CA SER A 165 -60.02 -29.93 -32.04
C SER A 165 -60.27 -30.20 -33.53
N SER A 166 -59.48 -29.55 -34.40
CA SER A 166 -59.30 -29.97 -35.81
C SER A 166 -57.85 -30.29 -36.19
N ASP A 167 -56.84 -29.92 -35.38
CA ASP A 167 -55.43 -30.17 -35.69
C ASP A 167 -54.67 -30.98 -34.62
N VAL A 168 -55.12 -32.22 -34.44
CA VAL A 168 -54.51 -33.18 -33.50
C VAL A 168 -53.08 -33.53 -33.94
N ALA A 169 -52.83 -33.60 -35.25
CA ALA A 169 -51.53 -34.00 -35.78
C ALA A 169 -50.45 -32.96 -35.49
N GLN A 170 -50.76 -31.66 -35.65
CA GLN A 170 -49.84 -30.59 -35.31
C GLN A 170 -49.55 -30.55 -33.81
N PHE A 171 -50.59 -30.66 -32.96
CA PHE A 171 -50.42 -30.72 -31.51
C PHE A 171 -49.47 -31.85 -31.07
N VAL A 172 -49.68 -33.07 -31.58
CA VAL A 172 -48.84 -34.23 -31.22
C VAL A 172 -47.38 -34.00 -31.63
N SER A 173 -47.13 -33.39 -32.79
CA SER A 173 -45.77 -33.06 -33.23
C SER A 173 -45.11 -32.06 -32.28
N GLU A 174 -45.79 -30.95 -31.99
CA GLU A 174 -45.27 -29.87 -31.14
C GLU A 174 -45.06 -30.33 -29.68
N TYR A 175 -46.01 -31.08 -29.13
CA TYR A 175 -45.91 -31.62 -27.77
C TYR A 175 -44.76 -32.62 -27.64
N ARG A 176 -44.55 -33.51 -28.63
CA ARG A 176 -43.41 -34.43 -28.63
C ARG A 176 -42.07 -33.68 -28.70
N GLN A 177 -41.98 -32.63 -29.50
CA GLN A 177 -40.79 -31.78 -29.55
C GLN A 177 -40.54 -31.07 -28.21
N ALA A 178 -41.58 -30.53 -27.59
CA ALA A 178 -41.49 -29.88 -26.28
C ALA A 178 -41.01 -30.86 -25.19
N ARG A 179 -41.62 -32.06 -25.09
CA ARG A 179 -41.20 -33.10 -24.13
C ARG A 179 -39.80 -33.63 -24.41
N SER A 180 -39.41 -33.78 -25.67
CA SER A 180 -38.04 -34.17 -26.03
C SER A 180 -37.02 -33.15 -25.53
N ARG A 181 -37.27 -31.85 -25.72
CA ARG A 181 -36.42 -30.77 -25.20
C ARG A 181 -36.38 -30.76 -23.67
N TYR A 182 -37.52 -30.94 -23.01
CA TYR A 182 -37.60 -31.05 -21.55
C TYR A 182 -36.71 -32.17 -21.02
N HIS A 183 -36.88 -33.40 -21.52
CA HIS A 183 -36.10 -34.55 -21.05
C HIS A 183 -34.60 -34.33 -21.31
N LEU A 184 -34.22 -33.79 -22.47
CA LEU A 184 -32.82 -33.47 -22.76
C LEU A 184 -32.23 -32.45 -21.78
N ARG A 185 -32.96 -31.37 -21.46
CA ARG A 185 -32.50 -30.35 -20.51
C ARG A 185 -32.47 -30.87 -19.08
N HIS A 186 -33.48 -31.62 -18.67
CA HIS A 186 -33.56 -32.25 -17.36
C HIS A 186 -32.37 -33.19 -17.13
N GLU A 187 -32.11 -34.07 -18.09
CA GLU A 187 -31.00 -35.01 -18.07
C GLU A 187 -29.63 -34.32 -18.04
N ARG A 188 -29.46 -33.22 -18.78
CA ARG A 188 -28.23 -32.39 -18.71
C ARG A 188 -28.09 -31.70 -17.36
N ALA A 189 -29.17 -31.15 -16.81
CA ALA A 189 -29.17 -30.51 -15.51
C ALA A 189 -28.81 -31.49 -14.38
N GLN A 190 -29.36 -32.71 -14.40
CA GLN A 190 -29.01 -33.75 -13.42
C GLN A 190 -27.55 -34.18 -13.53
N ARG A 191 -27.04 -34.45 -14.75
CA ARG A 191 -25.62 -34.78 -14.93
C ARG A 191 -24.69 -33.67 -14.46
N TRP A 192 -25.09 -32.41 -14.62
CA TRP A 192 -24.32 -31.27 -14.13
C TRP A 192 -24.32 -31.22 -12.60
N LYS A 193 -25.45 -31.49 -11.93
CA LYS A 193 -25.52 -31.58 -10.46
C LYS A 193 -24.65 -32.71 -9.89
N GLU A 194 -24.54 -33.80 -10.62
CA GLU A 194 -23.71 -34.96 -10.23
C GLU A 194 -22.22 -34.77 -10.58
N GLU A 195 -21.82 -33.59 -11.08
CA GLU A 195 -20.46 -33.29 -11.58
C GLU A 195 -19.95 -34.24 -12.68
N ARG A 196 -20.86 -35.02 -13.30
CA ARG A 196 -20.53 -35.95 -14.40
C ARG A 196 -20.33 -35.24 -15.75
N VAL A 197 -20.53 -33.92 -15.78
CA VAL A 197 -20.13 -33.08 -16.91
C VAL A 197 -18.64 -32.78 -16.73
N ALA A 198 -17.80 -33.78 -17.01
CA ALA A 198 -16.36 -33.64 -16.98
C ALA A 198 -15.89 -32.64 -18.04
N ARG A 199 -14.97 -31.76 -17.64
CA ARG A 199 -14.21 -30.86 -18.51
C ARG A 199 -13.46 -31.69 -19.56
N THR A 200 -13.97 -31.75 -20.78
CA THR A 200 -13.18 -32.09 -21.98
C THR A 200 -12.90 -30.83 -22.75
#